data_AF-A0A7C2K257-F1
#
_entry.id   AF-A0A7C2K257-F1
#
_cell.length_a   1.000
_cell.length_b   1.000
_cell.length_c   1.000
_cell.angle_alpha   90.00
_cell.angle_beta   90.00
_cell.angle_gamma   90.00
#
_symmetry.space_group_name_H-M   'P 1'
#
loop_
_entity.id
_entity.type
_entity.pdbx_description
1 polymer ?
#
loop_
_entity_poly.entity_id
_entity_poly.type
_entity_poly.pdbx_seq_one_letter_code
_entity_poly.pdbx_strand_id
1 'polypeptide(L)'
;MEESLAPPPAARPVRAVMTQILLGAVVAVGTSPLLAALVGVFFRFPVPFAGYQSGPRHLTGFLIGAGFYLVLGGAVLQALLGAFVGAVVYWWTGRHGRDAVGLTVGLAAACALPGVLLLSVLDWFIGDW
;
A
#
# COMPACT_ATOMS: atom_id res chain seq x y z
N MET A 1 -6.09 -29.95 42.87
CA MET A 1 -5.69 -29.77 41.46
C MET A 1 -6.52 -28.61 40.94
N GLU A 2 -6.15 -27.40 41.34
CA GLU A 2 -6.83 -26.16 40.97
C GLU A 2 -6.26 -25.73 39.63
N GLU A 3 -6.97 -26.11 38.57
CA GLU A 3 -6.68 -25.66 37.22
C GLU A 3 -6.93 -24.15 37.19
N SER A 4 -5.83 -23.38 37.18
CA SER A 4 -5.81 -21.93 37.08
C SER A 4 -6.61 -21.52 35.85
N LEU A 5 -7.86 -21.11 36.08
CA LEU A 5 -8.73 -20.46 35.11
C LEU A 5 -8.15 -19.08 34.84
N ALA A 6 -7.11 -19.04 34.01
CA ALA A 6 -6.64 -17.79 33.43
C ALA A 6 -7.86 -17.10 32.80
N PRO A 7 -8.12 -15.82 33.12
CA PRO A 7 -9.26 -15.12 32.57
C PRO A 7 -9.19 -15.17 31.04
N PRO A 8 -10.32 -15.35 30.35
CA PRO A 8 -10.34 -15.36 28.89
C PRO A 8 -9.69 -14.06 28.37
N PRO A 9 -8.89 -14.14 27.29
CA PRO A 9 -8.23 -12.96 26.75
C PRO A 9 -9.28 -11.88 26.47
N ALA A 10 -9.03 -10.67 26.99
CA ALA A 10 -9.94 -9.55 26.83
C ALA A 10 -10.32 -9.38 25.35
N ALA A 11 -11.62 -9.29 25.08
CA ALA A 11 -12.13 -9.15 23.72
C ALA A 11 -11.47 -7.96 23.03
N ARG A 12 -10.82 -8.21 21.90
CA ARG A 12 -10.15 -7.16 21.13
C ARG A 12 -11.19 -6.17 20.60
N PRO A 13 -11.00 -4.86 20.75
CA PRO A 13 -11.97 -3.88 20.30
C PRO A 13 -12.01 -3.86 18.77
N VAL A 14 -13.08 -4.41 18.19
CA VAL A 14 -13.31 -4.51 16.73
C VAL A 14 -13.04 -3.19 16.01
N ARG A 15 -13.51 -2.08 16.59
CA ARG A 15 -13.34 -0.73 16.05
C ARG A 15 -11.89 -0.36 15.79
N ALA A 16 -11.01 -0.81 16.66
CA ALA A 16 -9.62 -0.39 16.64
C ALA A 16 -8.79 -1.23 15.66
N VAL A 17 -9.16 -2.50 15.46
CA VAL A 17 -8.70 -3.32 14.32
C VAL A 17 -9.10 -2.67 12.99
N MET A 18 -10.39 -2.33 12.86
CA MET A 18 -10.91 -1.71 11.64
C MET A 18 -10.21 -0.38 11.33
N THR A 19 -9.90 0.40 12.36
CA THR A 19 -9.17 1.66 12.19
C THR A 19 -7.77 1.42 11.60
N GLN A 20 -7.04 0.40 12.07
CA GLN A 20 -5.72 0.07 11.53
C GLN A 20 -5.79 -0.47 10.10
N ILE A 21 -6.79 -1.32 9.80
CA ILE A 21 -7.04 -1.83 8.45
C ILE A 21 -7.33 -0.68 7.47
N LEU A 22 -8.25 0.22 7.83
CA LEU A 22 -8.60 1.36 7.00
C LEU A 22 -7.43 2.33 6.83
N LEU A 23 -6.68 2.59 7.90
CA LEU A 23 -5.49 3.42 7.85
C LEU A 23 -4.46 2.85 6.86
N GLY A 24 -4.15 1.56 6.96
CA GLY A 24 -3.21 0.91 6.04
C GLY A 24 -3.68 1.01 4.59
N ALA A 25 -4.95 0.74 4.31
CA ALA A 25 -5.53 0.87 2.97
C ALA A 25 -5.40 2.29 2.40
N VAL A 26 -5.81 3.30 3.19
CA VAL A 26 -5.74 4.71 2.78
C VAL A 26 -4.30 5.15 2.55
N VAL A 27 -3.36 4.76 3.41
CA VAL A 27 -1.95 5.12 3.26
C VAL A 27 -1.35 4.48 2.00
N ALA A 28 -1.59 3.19 1.75
CA ALA A 28 -1.07 2.51 0.58
C ALA A 28 -1.58 3.15 -0.73
N VAL A 29 -2.89 3.42 -0.82
CA VAL A 29 -3.49 4.09 -1.99
C VAL A 29 -2.97 5.53 -2.13
N GLY A 30 -2.94 6.30 -1.04
CA GLY A 30 -2.56 7.71 -1.07
C GLY A 30 -1.07 7.94 -1.36
N THR A 31 -0.20 7.01 -0.97
CA THR A 31 1.25 7.12 -1.24
C THR A 31 1.65 6.54 -2.59
N SER A 32 0.82 5.70 -3.20
CA SER A 32 1.12 5.04 -4.48
C SER A 32 1.53 6.00 -5.61
N PRO A 33 0.89 7.17 -5.84
CA PRO A 33 1.32 8.09 -6.89
C PRO A 33 2.73 8.65 -6.69
N LEU A 34 3.09 8.99 -5.45
CA LEU A 34 4.42 9.50 -5.13
C LEU A 34 5.49 8.43 -5.35
N LEU A 35 5.19 7.19 -4.96
CA LEU A 35 6.08 6.06 -5.21
C LEU A 35 6.20 5.74 -6.69
N ALA A 36 5.13 5.85 -7.47
CA ALA A 36 5.18 5.71 -8.93
C ALA A 36 6.03 6.79 -9.58
N ALA A 37 5.94 8.04 -9.14
CA ALA A 37 6.81 9.10 -9.60
C ALA A 37 8.28 8.81 -9.26
N LEU A 38 8.57 8.35 -8.04
CA LEU A 38 9.92 7.95 -7.62
C LEU A 38 10.44 6.77 -8.46
N VAL A 39 9.62 5.73 -8.66
CA VAL A 39 9.98 4.57 -9.48
C VAL A 39 10.22 5.00 -10.92
N GLY A 40 9.37 5.84 -11.52
CA GLY A 40 9.56 6.35 -12.88
C GLY A 40 10.81 7.21 -13.09
N VAL A 41 11.36 7.80 -12.02
CA VAL A 41 12.67 8.49 -12.11
C VAL A 41 13.79 7.50 -12.40
N PHE A 42 13.76 6.30 -11.80
CA PHE A 42 14.83 5.29 -11.89
C PHE A 42 14.54 4.16 -12.88
N PHE A 43 13.27 3.88 -13.13
CA PHE A 43 12.76 2.77 -13.94
C PHE A 43 11.79 3.30 -15.00
N ARG A 44 11.44 2.47 -15.98
CA ARG A 44 10.42 2.83 -16.96
C ARG A 44 9.05 2.70 -16.30
N PHE A 45 8.20 3.69 -16.47
CA PHE A 45 6.83 3.70 -15.96
C PHE A 45 5.87 4.05 -17.11
N PRO A 46 4.73 3.36 -17.22
CA PRO A 46 3.78 3.64 -18.28
C PRO A 46 3.07 4.98 -18.06
N VAL A 47 3.07 5.83 -19.08
CA VAL A 47 2.34 7.10 -19.10
C VAL A 47 1.23 7.01 -20.14
N PRO A 48 -0.04 7.21 -19.77
CA PRO A 48 -1.16 7.18 -20.71
C PRO A 48 -0.90 8.08 -21.91
N PHE A 49 -1.12 7.55 -23.12
CA PHE A 49 -0.94 8.23 -24.40
C PHE A 49 0.50 8.65 -24.75
N ALA A 50 1.49 8.34 -23.90
CA ALA A 50 2.89 8.73 -24.10
C ALA A 50 3.88 7.57 -23.94
N GLY A 51 3.38 6.35 -23.72
CA GLY A 51 4.15 5.12 -23.60
C GLY A 51 4.99 5.03 -22.33
N TYR A 52 5.92 4.08 -22.30
CA TYR A 52 6.85 3.89 -21.18
C TYR A 52 7.96 4.94 -21.17
N GLN A 53 8.02 5.74 -20.11
CA GLN A 53 8.98 6.82 -19.94
C GLN A 53 9.82 6.62 -18.68
N SER A 54 11.01 7.22 -18.65
CA SER A 54 11.88 7.23 -17.48
C SER A 54 12.61 8.57 -17.32
N GLY A 55 12.98 8.89 -16.07
CA GLY A 55 13.78 10.05 -15.71
C GLY A 55 12.97 11.23 -15.16
N PRO A 56 13.63 12.19 -14.50
CA PRO A 56 12.97 13.23 -13.68
C PRO A 56 12.16 14.24 -14.49
N ARG A 57 12.40 14.38 -15.79
CA ARG A 57 11.65 15.31 -16.66
C ARG A 57 10.17 14.93 -16.84
N HIS A 58 9.80 13.71 -16.50
CA HIS A 58 8.46 13.14 -16.72
C HIS A 58 7.67 12.94 -15.44
N LEU A 59 8.11 13.53 -14.31
CA LEU A 59 7.48 13.40 -12.99
C LEU A 59 5.95 13.63 -13.01
N THR A 60 5.51 14.68 -13.70
CA THR A 60 4.07 14.98 -13.83
C THR A 60 3.33 13.88 -14.59
N GLY A 61 3.95 13.33 -15.65
CA GLY A 61 3.41 12.21 -16.41
C GLY A 61 3.26 10.96 -15.55
N PHE A 62 4.23 10.66 -14.69
CA PHE A 62 4.17 9.53 -13.76
C PHE A 62 3.05 9.68 -12.72
N LEU A 63 2.85 10.88 -12.17
CA LEU A 63 1.76 11.14 -11.23
C LEU A 63 0.39 10.97 -11.89
N ILE A 64 0.21 11.48 -13.11
CA ILE A 64 -1.03 11.33 -13.89
C ILE A 64 -1.25 9.85 -14.23
N GLY A 65 -0.21 9.17 -14.71
CA GLY A 65 -0.27 7.74 -15.03
C GLY A 65 -0.62 6.89 -13.82
N ALA A 66 0.01 7.14 -12.67
CA ALA A 66 -0.32 6.44 -11.44
C ALA A 66 -1.78 6.66 -11.02
N GLY A 67 -2.29 7.89 -11.13
CA GLY A 67 -3.70 8.18 -10.89
C GLY A 67 -4.62 7.40 -11.84
N PHE A 68 -4.29 7.36 -13.12
CA PHE A 68 -5.02 6.60 -14.13
C PHE A 68 -5.08 5.10 -13.82
N TYR A 69 -3.93 4.49 -13.49
CA TYR A 69 -3.86 3.06 -13.14
C TYR A 69 -4.49 2.74 -11.79
N LEU A 70 -4.48 3.67 -10.83
CA LEU A 70 -5.24 3.53 -9.59
C LEU A 70 -6.73 3.41 -9.87
N VAL A 71 -7.29 4.29 -10.73
CA VAL A 71 -8.71 4.26 -11.09
C VAL A 71 -9.07 2.98 -11.86
N LEU A 72 -8.19 2.48 -12.73
CA LEU A 72 -8.41 1.23 -13.48
C LEU A 72 -8.32 -0.06 -12.65
N GLY A 73 -8.09 0.03 -11.34
CA GLY A 73 -8.10 -1.12 -10.44
C GLY A 73 -6.90 -1.19 -9.50
N GLY A 74 -5.85 -0.40 -9.75
CA GLY A 74 -4.69 -0.30 -8.86
C GLY A 74 -5.08 0.11 -7.43
N ALA A 75 -6.12 0.93 -7.26
CA ALA A 75 -6.61 1.33 -5.95
C ALA A 75 -7.10 0.14 -5.13
N VAL A 76 -7.77 -0.84 -5.74
CA VAL A 76 -8.24 -2.04 -5.05
C VAL A 76 -7.05 -2.88 -4.59
N LEU A 77 -6.08 -3.12 -5.48
CA LEU A 77 -4.88 -3.88 -5.13
C LEU A 77 -4.10 -3.22 -3.99
N GLN A 78 -3.86 -1.92 -4.08
CA GLN A 78 -3.14 -1.15 -3.06
C GLN A 78 -3.90 -1.11 -1.73
N ALA A 79 -5.23 -0.93 -1.78
CA ALA A 79 -6.07 -0.96 -0.59
C ALA A 79 -6.02 -2.32 0.11
N LEU A 80 -6.04 -3.43 -0.64
CA LEU A 80 -5.94 -4.78 -0.07
C LEU A 80 -4.58 -5.04 0.58
N LEU A 81 -3.48 -4.65 -0.08
CA LEU A 81 -2.13 -4.76 0.49
C LEU A 81 -1.99 -3.92 1.76
N GLY A 82 -2.44 -2.66 1.72
CA GLY A 82 -2.43 -1.77 2.88
C GLY A 82 -3.30 -2.27 4.03
N ALA A 83 -4.50 -2.75 3.73
CA ALA A 83 -5.43 -3.36 4.69
C ALA A 83 -4.80 -4.56 5.38
N PHE A 84 -4.14 -5.43 4.61
CA PHE A 84 -3.42 -6.58 5.12
C PHE A 84 -2.31 -6.16 6.08
N VAL A 85 -1.49 -5.18 5.72
CA VAL A 85 -0.45 -4.64 6.61
C VAL A 85 -1.05 -4.08 7.90
N GLY A 86 -2.12 -3.28 7.80
CA GLY A 86 -2.81 -2.73 8.98
C GLY A 86 -3.33 -3.81 9.91
N ALA A 87 -3.88 -4.89 9.35
CA ALA A 87 -4.25 -6.07 10.13
C ALA A 87 -3.02 -6.71 10.79
N VAL A 88 -1.95 -7.01 10.04
CA VAL A 88 -0.75 -7.64 10.60
C VAL A 88 -0.12 -6.82 11.73
N VAL A 89 0.04 -5.50 11.54
CA VAL A 89 0.57 -4.60 12.57
C VAL A 89 -0.29 -4.64 13.82
N TYR A 90 -1.62 -4.60 13.65
CA TYR A 90 -2.54 -4.72 14.76
C TYR A 90 -2.38 -6.06 15.51
N TRP A 91 -2.35 -7.18 14.78
CA TRP A 91 -2.25 -8.51 15.37
C TRP A 91 -0.91 -8.74 16.07
N TRP A 92 0.18 -8.25 15.50
CA TRP A 92 1.53 -8.45 16.01
C TRP A 92 1.83 -7.58 17.22
N THR A 93 1.43 -6.32 17.19
CA THR A 93 1.73 -5.41 18.31
C THR A 93 0.76 -5.58 19.47
N GLY A 94 -0.46 -6.08 19.22
CA GLY A 94 -1.54 -6.14 20.22
C GLY A 94 -1.88 -4.76 20.83
N ARG A 95 -1.36 -3.68 20.22
CA ARG A 95 -1.33 -2.34 20.76
C ARG A 95 -2.23 -1.44 19.94
N HIS A 96 -2.82 -0.48 20.65
CA HIS A 96 -3.53 0.64 20.07
C HIS A 96 -2.85 1.91 20.57
N GLY A 97 -2.42 2.78 19.65
CA GLY A 97 -1.70 4.00 20.03
C GLY A 97 -0.81 4.54 18.91
N ARG A 98 -0.05 5.60 19.23
CA ARG A 98 0.81 6.32 18.28
C ARG A 98 1.84 5.41 17.60
N ASP A 99 2.44 4.48 18.33
CA ASP A 99 3.47 3.59 17.79
C ASP A 99 2.90 2.65 16.73
N ALA A 100 1.69 2.11 16.96
CA ALA A 100 1.00 1.27 15.99
C ALA A 100 0.62 2.05 14.73
N VAL A 101 0.18 3.31 14.88
CA VAL A 101 -0.11 4.21 13.75
C VAL A 101 1.14 4.47 12.91
N GLY A 102 2.27 4.80 13.55
CA GLY A 102 3.53 5.05 12.85
C GLY A 102 4.02 3.83 12.07
N LEU A 103 3.95 2.64 12.69
CA LEU A 103 4.31 1.38 12.05
C LEU A 103 3.37 1.06 10.87
N THR A 104 2.06 1.20 11.03
CA THR A 104 1.11 0.99 9.94
C THR A 104 1.38 1.95 8.78
N VAL A 105 1.61 3.24 9.05
CA VAL A 105 1.90 4.22 7.99
C VAL A 105 3.18 3.85 7.24
N GLY A 106 4.27 3.59 7.95
CA GLY A 106 5.55 3.25 7.32
C GLY A 106 5.49 1.96 6.51
N LEU A 107 4.93 0.89 7.09
CA LEU A 107 4.86 -0.41 6.43
C LEU A 107 3.84 -0.43 5.29
N ALA A 108 2.69 0.23 5.44
CA ALA A 108 1.69 0.29 4.36
C ALA A 108 2.19 1.11 3.17
N ALA A 109 2.91 2.22 3.41
CA ALA A 109 3.57 2.97 2.35
C ALA A 109 4.63 2.11 1.65
N ALA A 110 5.47 1.39 2.40
CA ALA A 110 6.46 0.50 1.80
C ALA A 110 5.82 -0.64 0.98
N CYS A 111 4.70 -1.21 1.44
CA CYS A 111 3.97 -2.26 0.72
C CYS A 111 3.30 -1.78 -0.57
N ALA A 112 3.17 -0.47 -0.79
CA ALA A 112 2.69 0.05 -2.06
C ALA A 112 3.71 -0.05 -3.20
N LEU A 113 5.01 -0.16 -2.87
CA LEU A 113 6.10 -0.32 -3.85
C LEU A 113 5.91 -1.53 -4.77
N PRO A 114 5.66 -2.76 -4.27
CA PRO A 114 5.44 -3.92 -5.15
C PRO A 114 4.36 -3.70 -6.20
N GLY A 115 3.22 -3.10 -5.84
CA GLY A 115 2.13 -2.84 -6.79
C GLY A 115 2.51 -1.81 -7.85
N VAL A 116 3.32 -0.81 -7.50
CA VAL A 116 3.85 0.18 -8.44
C VAL A 116 4.93 -0.42 -9.35
N LEU A 117 5.82 -1.24 -8.79
CA LEU A 117 6.87 -1.93 -9.54
C LEU A 117 6.28 -2.91 -10.55
N LEU A 118 5.16 -3.55 -10.21
CA LEU A 118 4.46 -4.45 -11.13
C LEU A 118 4.03 -3.72 -12.42
N LEU A 119 3.57 -2.46 -12.31
CA LEU A 119 3.24 -1.64 -13.49
C LEU A 119 4.47 -1.31 -14.33
N SER A 120 5.64 -1.21 -13.69
CA SER A 120 6.92 -0.88 -14.35
C SER A 120 7.49 -2.06 -15.14
N VAL A 121 7.05 -3.29 -14.86
CA VAL A 121 7.44 -4.52 -15.58
C VAL A 121 6.29 -5.13 -16.38
N LEU A 122 5.15 -4.44 -16.45
CA LEU A 122 3.93 -4.98 -17.05
C LEU A 122 4.08 -5.22 -18.56
N ASP A 123 4.92 -4.42 -19.24
CA ASP A 123 5.31 -4.59 -20.64
C ASP A 123 5.88 -5.99 -20.92
N TRP A 124 6.64 -6.56 -19.99
CA TRP A 124 7.16 -7.93 -20.13
C TRP A 124 6.09 -9.01 -20.14
N PHE A 125 4.93 -8.76 -19.53
CA PHE A 125 3.86 -9.75 -19.42
C PHE A 125 2.79 -9.59 -20.50
N ILE A 126 2.54 -8.38 -20.98
CA ILE A 126 1.41 -8.08 -21.86
C ILE A 126 1.83 -7.45 -23.21
N GLY A 127 3.12 -7.28 -23.46
CA GLY A 127 3.67 -6.73 -24.70
C GLY A 127 3.86 -5.21 -24.67
N ASP A 128 4.56 -4.66 -25.67
CA ASP A 128 4.74 -3.21 -25.82
C ASP A 128 3.40 -2.55 -26.21
N TRP A 129 2.99 -1.55 -25.43
CA TRP A 129 1.80 -0.72 -25.67
C TRP A 129 2.17 0.67 -26.18
#